data_AF-A0A367XW37-F1
#
_entry.id   AF-A0A367XW37-F1
#
_cell.length_a   1.000
_cell.length_b   1.000
_cell.length_c   1.000
_cell.angle_alpha   90.00
_cell.angle_beta   90.00
_cell.angle_gamma   90.00
#
_symmetry.space_group_name_H-M   'P 1'
#
loop_
_entity.id
_entity.type
_entity.pdbx_description
1 polymer ?
#
loop_
_entity_poly.entity_id
_entity_poly.type
_entity_poly.pdbx_seq_one_letter_code
_entity_poly.pdbx_strand_id
1 'polypeptide(L)'
;MPARYAQVAKALFGSSNLVPDAKGNVSVSPEAAANINKDAHPYLPTWTRSEKYEPYEFIEVHDPAVRANKDLPNLFPKDGKYETNNISPKLGTEIKGIQLSQLDDAAKDELALFAAQRGVLVFRDQDFLAKGPEYISEYVNYFGPTHIHPTSGAPKGAPDVHVVLSGGTKEDPFVTRNNLVGFHSDVSYELNPTALSFLAATNIPKAGGGDTVFASNTEAYERLSPLLRERLEGLKAVHSGVDQANLAVFKKGVVKRHPVENTHPIIRTTPLGQKVLYVNNGFTRRIEGLKEEESAVLLKFLLDHVWKGYDFQIRAHWEPNTVVLFDNRVVSHSAILDFDTTDQRLIIRAAARGERPVEDLKDLNKKDENNVYHGPEYLGDRLESLAI
;
A
#
# COMPACT_ATOMS: atom_id res chain seq x y z
N MET A 1 -4.13 7.61 -29.37
CA MET A 1 -3.42 7.26 -28.11
C MET A 1 -4.48 7.14 -27.02
N PRO A 2 -4.79 5.95 -26.49
CA PRO A 2 -5.95 5.83 -25.63
C PRO A 2 -5.72 6.60 -24.32
N ALA A 3 -6.80 7.23 -23.86
CA ALA A 3 -6.88 8.21 -22.79
C ALA A 3 -6.63 7.65 -21.37
N ARG A 4 -5.73 6.66 -21.23
CA ARG A 4 -5.38 6.02 -19.94
C ARG A 4 -4.13 6.57 -19.27
N TYR A 5 -3.38 7.47 -19.91
CA TYR A 5 -2.34 8.21 -19.22
C TYR A 5 -2.99 9.37 -18.48
N ALA A 6 -3.58 9.11 -17.31
CA ALA A 6 -3.71 10.17 -16.32
C ALA A 6 -2.29 10.70 -16.12
N GLN A 7 -1.99 11.90 -16.65
CA GLN A 7 -0.70 12.56 -16.47
C GLN A 7 -0.46 12.70 -14.97
N VAL A 8 0.17 11.72 -14.32
CA VAL A 8 0.46 11.78 -12.89
C VAL A 8 1.27 13.03 -12.70
N ALA A 9 0.76 13.93 -11.85
CA ALA A 9 1.37 15.23 -11.65
C ALA A 9 2.87 15.03 -11.37
N LYS A 10 3.73 15.63 -12.19
CA LYS A 10 5.18 15.61 -11.98
C LYS A 10 5.53 16.07 -10.56
N ALA A 11 4.72 16.97 -10.00
CA ALA A 11 4.72 17.43 -8.63
C ALA A 11 4.74 16.34 -7.53
N LEU A 12 4.20 15.15 -7.79
CA LEU A 12 4.21 14.04 -6.82
C LEU A 12 5.62 13.48 -6.56
N PHE A 13 6.54 13.66 -7.51
CA PHE A 13 7.87 13.05 -7.49
C PHE A 13 8.89 14.07 -8.01
N GLY A 14 9.62 14.73 -7.11
CA GLY A 14 10.63 15.73 -7.49
C GLY A 14 11.63 15.18 -8.52
N SER A 15 11.46 15.61 -9.77
CA SER A 15 12.07 14.94 -10.94
C SER A 15 13.57 15.22 -11.14
N SER A 16 14.17 16.14 -10.38
CA SER A 16 15.59 16.53 -10.45
C SER A 16 16.49 15.86 -9.39
N ASN A 17 15.93 15.03 -8.53
CA ASN A 17 16.57 14.66 -7.27
C ASN A 17 17.27 13.29 -7.28
N LEU A 18 17.40 12.65 -8.45
CA LEU A 18 18.01 11.34 -8.58
C LEU A 18 19.27 11.37 -9.46
N VAL A 19 20.34 10.71 -9.04
CA VAL A 19 21.62 10.62 -9.74
C VAL A 19 22.06 9.16 -9.93
N PRO A 20 22.54 8.77 -11.12
CA PRO A 20 23.14 7.46 -11.32
C PRO A 20 24.59 7.41 -10.80
N ASP A 21 25.01 6.27 -10.23
CA ASP A 21 26.41 5.96 -9.99
C ASP A 21 27.07 5.29 -11.22
N ALA A 22 28.37 5.03 -11.14
CA ALA A 22 29.14 4.40 -12.23
C ALA A 22 28.68 2.98 -12.59
N LYS A 23 27.92 2.32 -11.71
CA LYS A 23 27.32 0.99 -11.92
C LYS A 23 25.88 1.08 -12.42
N GLY A 24 25.36 2.30 -12.63
CA GLY A 24 23.99 2.56 -13.07
C GLY A 24 22.94 2.44 -11.97
N ASN A 25 23.36 2.34 -10.69
CA ASN A 25 22.43 2.43 -9.57
C ASN A 25 21.98 3.88 -9.44
N VAL A 26 20.68 4.09 -9.26
CA VAL A 26 20.11 5.42 -9.07
C VAL A 26 19.93 5.65 -7.58
N SER A 27 20.32 6.82 -7.08
CA SER A 27 20.09 7.24 -5.69
C SER A 27 19.63 8.68 -5.64
N VAL A 28 19.20 9.13 -4.46
CA VAL A 28 18.93 10.56 -4.22
C VAL A 28 20.22 11.38 -4.40
N SER A 29 20.13 12.54 -5.05
CA SER A 29 21.27 13.44 -5.27
C SER A 29 21.79 13.99 -3.94
N PRO A 30 23.09 14.32 -3.81
CA PRO A 30 23.63 14.88 -2.58
C PRO A 30 22.91 16.17 -2.14
N GLU A 31 22.50 17.01 -3.09
CA GLU A 31 21.74 18.23 -2.83
C GLU A 31 20.34 17.93 -2.26
N ALA A 32 19.63 16.98 -2.86
CA ALA A 32 18.32 16.57 -2.35
C ALA A 32 18.45 15.88 -0.98
N ALA A 33 19.43 15.00 -0.81
CA ALA A 33 19.70 14.32 0.46
C ALA A 33 20.05 15.29 1.59
N ALA A 34 20.70 16.43 1.29
CA ALA A 34 21.00 17.47 2.26
C ALA A 34 19.75 18.16 2.83
N ASN A 35 18.63 18.12 2.10
CA ASN A 35 17.33 18.65 2.54
C ASN A 35 16.48 17.62 3.30
N ILE A 36 16.97 16.39 3.46
CA ILE A 36 16.34 15.32 4.22
C ILE A 36 17.05 15.20 5.57
N ASN A 37 16.28 14.94 6.64
CA ASN A 37 16.86 14.68 7.95
C ASN A 37 17.93 13.56 7.86
N LYS A 38 19.09 13.78 8.49
CA LYS A 38 20.21 12.82 8.51
C LYS A 38 19.81 11.47 9.11
N ASP A 39 18.89 11.47 10.07
CA ASP A 39 18.39 10.23 10.68
C ASP A 39 17.62 9.35 9.67
N ALA A 40 17.12 9.95 8.58
CA ALA A 40 16.45 9.24 7.48
C ALA A 40 17.43 8.77 6.39
N HIS A 41 18.72 9.13 6.45
CA HIS A 41 19.71 8.77 5.42
C HIS A 41 19.88 7.25 5.21
N PRO A 42 19.85 6.41 6.25
CA PRO A 42 19.85 4.95 6.07
C PRO A 42 18.69 4.43 5.22
N TYR A 43 17.60 5.20 5.12
CA TYR A 43 16.38 4.85 4.40
C TYR A 43 16.28 5.48 3.01
N LEU A 44 17.31 6.19 2.55
CA LEU A 44 17.28 6.80 1.21
C LEU A 44 17.17 5.72 0.14
N PRO A 45 16.26 5.90 -0.84
CA PRO A 45 16.03 4.89 -1.85
C PRO A 45 17.20 4.78 -2.81
N THR A 46 17.51 3.53 -3.14
CA THR A 46 18.37 3.15 -4.23
C THR A 46 17.58 2.30 -5.22
N TRP A 47 17.91 2.42 -6.52
CA TRP A 47 17.39 1.55 -7.57
C TRP A 47 18.56 0.90 -8.28
N THR A 48 18.58 -0.43 -8.28
CA THR A 48 19.58 -1.20 -9.01
C THR A 48 18.98 -1.61 -10.35
N ARG A 49 19.44 -1.03 -11.47
CA ARG A 49 18.86 -1.32 -12.81
C ARG A 49 19.00 -2.78 -13.24
N SER A 50 20.06 -3.45 -12.78
CA SER A 50 20.31 -4.87 -13.06
C SER A 50 19.50 -5.81 -12.17
N GLU A 51 18.85 -5.29 -11.13
CA GLU A 51 18.05 -6.10 -10.22
C GLU A 51 16.70 -6.39 -10.87
N LYS A 52 16.48 -7.67 -11.16
CA LYS A 52 15.25 -8.19 -11.74
C LYS A 52 14.71 -9.31 -10.87
N TYR A 53 13.41 -9.32 -10.71
CA TYR A 53 12.66 -10.29 -9.96
C TYR A 53 11.62 -10.93 -10.86
N GLU A 54 11.46 -12.23 -10.74
CA GLU A 54 10.35 -12.92 -11.37
C GLU A 54 9.00 -12.47 -10.76
N PRO A 55 7.91 -12.56 -11.54
CA PRO A 55 6.56 -12.51 -11.02
C PRO A 55 6.41 -13.41 -9.79
N TYR A 56 5.70 -12.95 -8.76
CA TYR A 56 5.48 -13.79 -7.59
C TYR A 56 4.66 -15.02 -7.95
N GLU A 57 5.13 -16.17 -7.52
CA GLU A 57 4.33 -17.39 -7.53
C GLU A 57 3.41 -17.45 -6.31
N PHE A 58 2.41 -18.32 -6.42
CA PHE A 58 1.51 -18.64 -5.32
C PHE A 58 2.28 -19.17 -4.11
N ILE A 59 1.91 -18.66 -2.95
CA ILE A 59 2.35 -19.18 -1.67
C ILE A 59 1.15 -19.38 -0.75
N GLU A 60 1.22 -20.43 0.07
CA GLU A 60 0.33 -20.56 1.21
C GLU A 60 0.76 -19.57 2.29
N VAL A 61 -0.20 -18.84 2.84
CA VAL A 61 0.04 -17.89 3.94
C VAL A 61 -0.94 -18.17 5.06
N HIS A 62 -0.44 -18.23 6.29
CA HIS A 62 -1.24 -18.44 7.49
C HIS A 62 -1.23 -17.17 8.33
N ASP A 63 -2.36 -16.48 8.36
CA ASP A 63 -2.51 -15.20 9.06
C ASP A 63 -2.27 -15.35 10.57
N PRO A 64 -1.29 -14.61 11.14
CA PRO A 64 -1.06 -14.50 12.59
C PRO A 64 -2.31 -14.20 13.41
N ALA A 65 -3.22 -13.39 12.88
CA ALA A 65 -4.45 -12.99 13.57
C ALA A 65 -5.35 -14.18 13.95
N VAL A 66 -5.26 -15.30 13.23
CA VAL A 66 -6.06 -16.51 13.50
C VAL A 66 -5.57 -17.23 14.76
N ARG A 67 -4.29 -17.08 15.13
CA ARG A 67 -3.68 -17.69 16.32
C ARG A 67 -3.79 -16.81 17.57
N ALA A 68 -4.07 -15.53 17.38
CA ALA A 68 -4.08 -14.53 18.43
C ALA A 68 -5.09 -14.81 19.54
N ASN A 69 -4.76 -14.39 20.76
CA ASN A 69 -5.73 -14.32 21.83
C ASN A 69 -6.69 -13.14 21.59
N LYS A 70 -8.00 -13.40 21.61
CA LYS A 70 -9.03 -12.41 21.31
C LYS A 70 -9.14 -11.29 22.33
N ASP A 71 -8.66 -11.51 23.55
CA ASP A 71 -8.67 -10.51 24.62
C ASP A 71 -7.46 -9.57 24.56
N LEU A 72 -6.52 -9.83 23.64
CA LEU A 72 -5.29 -9.04 23.42
C LEU A 72 -4.43 -8.80 24.68
N PRO A 73 -4.24 -9.78 25.61
CA PRO A 73 -3.55 -9.56 26.88
C PRO A 73 -2.04 -9.31 26.74
N ASN A 74 -1.40 -9.73 25.65
CA ASN A 74 0.03 -9.55 25.43
C ASN A 74 0.33 -8.21 24.74
N LEU A 75 -0.57 -7.76 23.85
CA LEU A 75 -0.51 -6.43 23.25
C LEU A 75 -0.93 -5.34 24.25
N PHE A 76 -1.95 -5.62 25.07
CA PHE A 76 -2.52 -4.70 26.04
C PHE A 76 -2.54 -5.32 27.46
N PRO A 77 -1.36 -5.45 28.10
CA PRO A 77 -1.26 -6.06 29.43
C PRO A 77 -1.98 -5.22 30.49
N LYS A 78 -2.71 -5.86 31.40
CA LYS A 78 -3.53 -5.16 32.43
C LYS A 78 -2.77 -4.14 33.27
N ASP A 79 -1.51 -4.43 33.57
CA ASP A 79 -0.61 -3.56 34.37
C ASP A 79 0.30 -2.69 33.48
N GLY A 80 0.06 -2.67 32.16
CA GLY A 80 0.78 -1.87 31.18
C GLY A 80 0.50 -0.38 31.31
N LYS A 81 1.47 0.44 30.91
CA LYS A 81 1.32 1.91 30.83
C LYS A 81 1.14 2.31 29.37
N TYR A 82 -0.10 2.31 28.90
CA TYR A 82 -0.44 2.71 27.53
C TYR A 82 -1.76 3.48 27.50
N GLU A 83 -1.97 4.17 26.39
CA GLU A 83 -3.22 4.86 26.09
C GLU A 83 -3.69 4.45 24.69
N THR A 84 -5.00 4.22 24.56
CA THR A 84 -5.64 3.93 23.27
C THR A 84 -6.77 4.91 23.04
N ASN A 85 -6.84 5.47 21.83
CA ASN A 85 -7.92 6.35 21.42
C ASN A 85 -8.47 5.93 20.06
N ASN A 86 -9.77 5.59 19.99
CA ASN A 86 -10.39 5.26 18.71
C ASN A 86 -10.57 6.53 17.88
N ILE A 87 -10.00 6.55 16.66
CA ILE A 87 -10.05 7.71 15.75
C ILE A 87 -11.48 7.88 15.21
N SER A 88 -12.14 6.76 14.90
CA SER A 88 -13.58 6.70 14.65
C SER A 88 -14.17 5.45 15.32
N PRO A 89 -15.51 5.34 15.44
CA PRO A 89 -16.14 4.19 16.09
C PRO A 89 -15.72 2.83 15.51
N LYS A 90 -15.63 2.72 14.18
CA LYS A 90 -15.41 1.44 13.49
C LYS A 90 -14.05 1.30 12.78
N LEU A 91 -13.28 2.38 12.67
CA LEU A 91 -12.00 2.40 11.94
C LEU A 91 -10.98 3.24 12.70
N GLY A 92 -9.75 2.75 12.82
CA GLY A 92 -8.64 3.51 13.38
C GLY A 92 -8.58 3.47 14.89
N THR A 93 -7.39 3.19 15.42
CA THR A 93 -7.06 3.41 16.83
C THR A 93 -5.65 3.99 16.91
N GLU A 94 -5.50 5.07 17.67
CA GLU A 94 -4.20 5.61 18.07
C GLU A 94 -3.72 4.95 19.36
N ILE A 95 -2.43 4.62 19.44
CA ILE A 95 -1.80 3.92 20.56
C ILE A 95 -0.53 4.66 21.00
N LYS A 96 -0.40 4.88 22.31
CA LYS A 96 0.78 5.42 22.98
C LYS A 96 1.26 4.49 24.09
N GLY A 97 2.56 4.47 24.36
CA GLY A 97 3.15 3.69 25.46
C GLY A 97 3.50 2.23 25.15
N ILE A 98 3.19 1.75 23.94
CA ILE A 98 3.60 0.41 23.46
C ILE A 98 4.62 0.59 22.34
N GLN A 99 5.79 -0.04 22.48
CA GLN A 99 6.83 -0.04 21.45
C GLN A 99 6.71 -1.32 20.60
N LEU A 100 6.50 -1.16 19.30
CA LEU A 100 6.45 -2.29 18.35
C LEU A 100 7.70 -3.16 18.46
N SER A 101 8.86 -2.55 18.69
CA SER A 101 10.14 -3.26 18.81
C SER A 101 10.29 -4.14 20.05
N GLN A 102 9.37 -4.03 21.02
CA GLN A 102 9.38 -4.80 22.27
C GLN A 102 8.33 -5.92 22.28
N LEU A 103 7.54 -6.05 21.21
CA LEU A 103 6.52 -7.08 21.12
C LEU A 103 7.17 -8.45 20.93
N ASP A 104 6.78 -9.40 21.77
CA ASP A 104 7.03 -10.81 21.53
C ASP A 104 6.07 -11.36 20.48
N ASP A 105 6.23 -12.64 20.15
CA ASP A 105 5.46 -13.27 19.07
C ASP A 105 3.96 -13.36 19.41
N ALA A 106 3.59 -13.59 20.67
CA ALA A 106 2.18 -13.61 21.08
C ALA A 106 1.54 -12.21 20.93
N ALA A 107 2.25 -11.16 21.31
CA ALA A 107 1.81 -9.79 21.13
C ALA A 107 1.77 -9.37 19.65
N LYS A 108 2.64 -9.90 18.79
CA LYS A 108 2.57 -9.70 17.33
C LYS A 108 1.37 -10.41 16.71
N ASP A 109 1.05 -11.64 17.10
CA ASP A 109 -0.19 -12.31 16.67
C ASP A 109 -1.41 -11.44 17.03
N GLU A 110 -1.46 -10.92 18.26
CA GLU A 110 -2.49 -10.00 18.73
C GLU A 110 -2.51 -8.65 18.00
N LEU A 111 -1.34 -8.12 17.61
CA LEU A 111 -1.23 -6.93 16.78
C LEU A 111 -1.88 -7.14 15.41
N ALA A 112 -1.68 -8.29 14.78
CA ALA A 112 -2.32 -8.64 13.52
C ALA A 112 -3.84 -8.72 13.67
N LEU A 113 -4.33 -9.36 14.75
CA LEU A 113 -5.76 -9.42 15.05
C LEU A 113 -6.36 -8.03 15.28
N PHE A 114 -5.68 -7.20 16.07
CA PHE A 114 -6.16 -5.86 16.35
C PHE A 114 -6.18 -4.98 15.09
N ALA A 115 -5.19 -5.12 14.21
CA ALA A 115 -5.18 -4.46 12.91
C ALA A 115 -6.34 -4.93 12.01
N ALA A 116 -6.66 -6.23 11.98
CA ALA A 116 -7.81 -6.74 11.23
C ALA A 116 -9.16 -6.26 11.78
N GLN A 117 -9.26 -6.08 13.10
CA GLN A 117 -10.46 -5.55 13.77
C GLN A 117 -10.65 -4.05 13.57
N ARG A 118 -9.56 -3.27 13.62
CA ARG A 118 -9.60 -1.80 13.58
C ARG A 118 -9.27 -1.21 12.23
N GLY A 119 -8.78 -2.00 11.28
CA GLY A 119 -8.34 -1.60 9.94
C GLY A 119 -7.03 -0.82 9.94
N VAL A 120 -6.88 0.18 10.82
CA VAL A 120 -5.72 1.08 10.91
C VAL A 120 -5.34 1.26 12.38
N LEU A 121 -4.04 1.17 12.66
CA LEU A 121 -3.45 1.44 13.98
C LEU A 121 -2.37 2.51 13.83
N VAL A 122 -2.41 3.55 14.66
CA VAL A 122 -1.45 4.65 14.65
C VAL A 122 -0.65 4.61 15.95
N PHE A 123 0.56 4.06 15.90
CA PHE A 123 1.48 4.04 17.04
C PHE A 123 2.32 5.31 17.06
N ARG A 124 2.31 6.03 18.18
CA ARG A 124 3.11 7.25 18.37
C ARG A 124 4.40 6.94 19.13
N ASP A 125 5.34 7.87 19.04
CA ASP A 125 6.60 7.86 19.80
C ASP A 125 7.39 6.55 19.69
N GLN A 126 7.46 5.97 18.49
CA GLN A 126 8.10 4.69 18.25
C GLN A 126 9.62 4.79 18.03
N ASP A 127 10.38 3.83 18.54
CA ASP A 127 11.80 3.66 18.23
C ASP A 127 12.05 2.86 16.92
N PHE A 128 10.99 2.53 16.18
CA PHE A 128 11.00 1.60 15.04
C PHE A 128 12.01 2.01 13.95
N LEU A 129 12.07 3.30 13.61
CA LEU A 129 13.01 3.85 12.62
C LEU A 129 14.46 3.89 13.12
N ALA A 130 14.67 3.91 14.43
CA ALA A 130 16.04 3.87 14.97
C ALA A 130 16.67 2.47 14.84
N LYS A 131 15.86 1.43 14.59
CA LYS A 131 16.35 0.04 14.44
C LYS A 131 16.99 -0.25 13.08
N GLY A 132 16.78 0.60 12.07
CA GLY A 132 17.33 0.41 10.73
C GLY A 132 16.43 -0.41 9.80
N PRO A 133 16.71 -0.40 8.48
CA PRO A 133 15.85 -1.01 7.48
C PRO A 133 15.84 -2.55 7.52
N GLU A 134 16.97 -3.20 7.82
CA GLU A 134 17.04 -4.67 7.93
C GLU A 134 16.17 -5.20 9.07
N TYR A 135 16.21 -4.54 10.24
CA TYR A 135 15.32 -4.88 11.35
C TYR A 135 13.85 -4.78 10.98
N ILE A 136 13.46 -3.73 10.23
CA ILE A 136 12.07 -3.53 9.80
C ILE A 136 11.64 -4.63 8.84
N SER A 137 12.51 -5.03 7.90
CA SER A 137 12.28 -6.18 7.02
C SER A 137 12.03 -7.45 7.84
N GLU A 138 12.92 -7.79 8.78
CA GLU A 138 12.80 -8.96 9.66
C GLU A 138 11.53 -8.93 10.51
N TYR A 139 11.21 -7.76 11.09
CA TYR A 139 10.02 -7.56 11.91
C TYR A 139 8.74 -7.81 11.11
N VAL A 140 8.65 -7.27 9.89
CA VAL A 140 7.47 -7.45 9.04
C VAL A 140 7.37 -8.87 8.49
N ASN A 141 8.49 -9.54 8.26
CA ASN A 141 8.52 -10.94 7.80
C ASN A 141 7.83 -11.91 8.77
N TYR A 142 7.72 -11.57 10.07
CA TYR A 142 6.92 -12.33 11.03
C TYR A 142 5.46 -12.50 10.59
N PHE A 143 4.89 -11.47 9.96
CA PHE A 143 3.47 -11.44 9.58
C PHE A 143 3.18 -12.17 8.26
N GLY A 144 4.22 -12.61 7.56
CA GLY A 144 4.16 -13.26 6.26
C GLY A 144 5.33 -12.83 5.37
N PRO A 145 5.63 -13.56 4.28
CA PRO A 145 6.74 -13.23 3.39
C PRO A 145 6.66 -11.79 2.89
N THR A 146 7.74 -11.03 3.02
CA THR A 146 7.73 -9.61 2.68
C THR A 146 7.55 -9.37 1.18
N HIS A 147 7.02 -8.19 0.84
CA HIS A 147 6.76 -7.78 -0.53
C HIS A 147 7.79 -6.75 -1.03
N ILE A 148 8.63 -7.17 -1.98
CA ILE A 148 9.48 -6.28 -2.80
C ILE A 148 8.63 -5.56 -3.85
N HIS A 149 8.63 -4.22 -3.82
CA HIS A 149 7.86 -3.40 -4.77
C HIS A 149 8.47 -3.40 -6.18
N PRO A 150 7.66 -3.55 -7.24
CA PRO A 150 8.18 -3.78 -8.59
C PRO A 150 8.88 -2.55 -9.20
N THR A 151 8.52 -1.33 -8.79
CA THR A 151 9.02 -0.10 -9.47
C THR A 151 9.69 0.92 -8.54
N SER A 152 9.62 0.72 -7.23
CA SER A 152 10.08 1.73 -6.26
C SER A 152 11.46 1.40 -5.74
N GLY A 153 12.16 2.44 -5.31
CA GLY A 153 13.47 2.32 -4.70
C GLY A 153 13.36 1.78 -3.28
N ALA A 154 14.46 1.22 -2.80
CA ALA A 154 14.57 0.62 -1.48
C ALA A 154 15.89 1.05 -0.82
N PRO A 155 15.94 1.09 0.53
CA PRO A 155 17.20 1.24 1.24
C PRO A 155 18.19 0.14 0.82
N LYS A 156 19.46 0.49 0.80
CA LYS A 156 20.51 -0.48 0.48
C LYS A 156 20.49 -1.62 1.49
N GLY A 157 20.44 -2.87 1.02
CA GLY A 157 20.42 -4.06 1.88
C GLY A 157 19.03 -4.56 2.26
N ALA A 158 17.97 -3.76 2.07
CA ALA A 158 16.60 -4.11 2.44
C ALA A 158 15.62 -3.88 1.26
N PRO A 159 15.66 -4.73 0.21
CA PRO A 159 14.92 -4.52 -1.05
C PRO A 159 13.38 -4.54 -0.90
N ASP A 160 12.89 -5.12 0.19
CA ASP A 160 11.49 -5.24 0.58
C ASP A 160 10.97 -4.07 1.43
N VAL A 161 11.86 -3.14 1.81
CA VAL A 161 11.48 -1.84 2.39
C VAL A 161 11.30 -0.85 1.24
N HIS A 162 10.05 -0.61 0.86
CA HIS A 162 9.67 0.36 -0.16
C HIS A 162 9.79 1.79 0.38
N VAL A 163 10.31 2.72 -0.43
CA VAL A 163 10.36 4.15 -0.05
C VAL A 163 9.39 4.99 -0.88
N VAL A 164 8.52 5.72 -0.19
CA VAL A 164 7.67 6.78 -0.74
C VAL A 164 8.38 8.11 -0.51
N LEU A 165 9.05 8.62 -1.55
CA LEU A 165 9.63 9.96 -1.56
C LEU A 165 8.76 10.89 -2.41
N SER A 166 8.24 11.96 -1.79
CA SER A 166 7.40 12.97 -2.44
C SER A 166 7.83 14.39 -2.07
N GLY A 167 7.39 15.39 -2.82
CA GLY A 167 7.76 16.80 -2.60
C GLY A 167 9.08 17.17 -3.29
N GLY A 168 9.76 18.21 -2.78
CA GLY A 168 11.02 18.69 -3.36
C GLY A 168 10.86 19.34 -4.75
N THR A 169 9.67 19.90 -5.03
CA THR A 169 9.34 20.53 -6.32
C THR A 169 8.45 21.74 -6.10
N LYS A 170 8.59 22.74 -6.99
CA LYS A 170 7.74 23.95 -7.05
C LYS A 170 6.56 23.79 -8.02
N GLU A 171 6.46 22.66 -8.69
CA GLU A 171 5.35 22.40 -9.61
C GLU A 171 4.06 22.19 -8.82
N ASP A 172 3.02 22.92 -9.20
CA ASP A 172 1.69 22.76 -8.62
C ASP A 172 1.00 21.51 -9.22
N PRO A 173 0.64 20.50 -8.41
CA PRO A 173 -0.05 19.32 -8.92
C PRO A 173 -1.47 19.59 -9.42
N PHE A 174 -2.06 20.76 -9.12
CA PHE A 174 -3.45 21.11 -9.41
C PHE A 174 -3.63 21.89 -10.72
N VAL A 175 -2.55 22.15 -11.47
CA VAL A 175 -2.59 22.87 -12.77
C VAL A 175 -3.54 22.22 -13.77
N THR A 176 -3.64 20.88 -13.78
CA THR A 176 -4.46 20.13 -14.75
C THR A 176 -5.57 19.29 -14.10
N ARG A 177 -5.77 19.41 -12.78
CA ARG A 177 -6.69 18.54 -12.02
C ARG A 177 -7.16 19.19 -10.74
N ASN A 178 -8.41 18.92 -10.36
CA ASN A 178 -9.03 19.51 -9.17
C ASN A 178 -8.60 18.85 -7.86
N ASN A 179 -8.17 17.59 -7.91
CA ASN A 179 -7.67 16.86 -6.74
C ASN A 179 -6.77 15.68 -7.17
N LEU A 180 -6.16 15.04 -6.18
CA LEU A 180 -5.24 13.91 -6.33
C LEU A 180 -5.71 12.66 -5.58
N VAL A 181 -6.96 12.64 -5.11
CA VAL A 181 -7.49 11.55 -4.30
C VAL A 181 -7.52 10.27 -5.15
N GLY A 182 -6.94 9.21 -4.62
CA GLY A 182 -6.81 7.93 -5.29
C GLY A 182 -6.83 6.80 -4.28
N PHE A 183 -8.03 6.42 -3.83
CA PHE A 183 -8.21 5.29 -2.93
C PHE A 183 -7.75 3.99 -3.59
N HIS A 184 -6.83 3.30 -2.93
CA HIS A 184 -6.32 2.01 -3.35
C HIS A 184 -6.01 1.06 -2.19
N SER A 185 -6.08 -0.23 -2.50
CA SER A 185 -5.43 -1.29 -1.72
C SER A 185 -4.12 -1.58 -2.41
N ASP A 186 -3.03 -1.61 -1.64
CA ASP A 186 -1.68 -1.77 -2.15
C ASP A 186 -1.54 -3.05 -2.95
N VAL A 187 -0.94 -2.92 -4.14
CA VAL A 187 -0.52 -4.03 -5.02
C VAL A 187 -1.57 -5.14 -5.18
N SER A 188 -2.85 -4.77 -5.19
CA SER A 188 -3.96 -5.74 -5.33
C SER A 188 -3.95 -6.53 -6.64
N TYR A 189 -3.06 -6.20 -7.59
CA TYR A 189 -2.80 -6.99 -8.80
C TYR A 189 -1.91 -8.21 -8.54
N GLU A 190 -1.22 -8.31 -7.41
CA GLU A 190 -0.40 -9.48 -7.08
C GLU A 190 -1.30 -10.70 -6.79
N LEU A 191 -0.76 -11.90 -7.00
CA LEU A 191 -1.50 -13.14 -6.72
C LEU A 191 -1.75 -13.32 -5.22
N ASN A 192 -0.73 -13.03 -4.40
CA ASN A 192 -0.81 -12.89 -2.95
C ASN A 192 -0.55 -11.40 -2.62
N PRO A 193 -1.59 -10.53 -2.61
CA PRO A 193 -1.46 -9.12 -2.24
C PRO A 193 -0.96 -8.94 -0.80
N THR A 194 -0.58 -7.73 -0.43
CA THR A 194 -0.17 -7.43 0.94
C THR A 194 -1.34 -7.52 1.92
N ALA A 195 -1.11 -8.14 3.08
CA ALA A 195 -2.05 -8.19 4.19
C ALA A 195 -1.79 -7.06 5.19
N LEU A 196 -0.67 -7.12 5.92
CA LEU A 196 -0.32 -6.11 6.92
C LEU A 196 0.78 -5.21 6.39
N SER A 197 0.50 -3.90 6.34
CA SER A 197 1.43 -2.87 5.87
C SER A 197 1.83 -1.96 7.03
N PHE A 198 3.12 -1.62 7.08
CA PHE A 198 3.73 -0.74 8.07
C PHE A 198 4.26 0.49 7.34
N LEU A 199 3.77 1.67 7.70
CA LEU A 199 4.26 2.95 7.21
C LEU A 199 4.93 3.71 8.35
N ALA A 200 6.17 4.14 8.16
CA ALA A 200 6.86 4.97 9.13
C ALA A 200 7.42 6.23 8.46
N ALA A 201 7.05 7.39 8.99
CA ALA A 201 7.49 8.67 8.45
C ALA A 201 8.87 9.03 9.01
N THR A 202 9.86 9.09 8.12
CA THR A 202 11.26 9.43 8.46
C THR A 202 11.56 10.91 8.27
N ASN A 203 10.80 11.58 7.40
CA ASN A 203 10.91 13.01 7.12
C ASN A 203 9.51 13.56 6.83
N ILE A 204 9.04 14.51 7.63
CA ILE A 204 7.73 15.16 7.50
C ILE A 204 7.97 16.65 7.29
N PRO A 205 7.26 17.31 6.35
CA PRO A 205 7.30 18.75 6.19
C PRO A 205 7.01 19.51 7.49
N LYS A 206 7.80 20.56 7.80
CA LYS A 206 7.67 21.28 9.09
C LYS A 206 6.34 22.01 9.24
N ALA A 207 5.75 22.43 8.13
CA ALA A 207 4.46 23.09 8.09
C ALA A 207 3.26 22.12 8.28
N GLY A 208 3.53 20.81 8.40
CA GLY A 208 2.49 19.77 8.44
C GLY A 208 1.97 19.40 7.05
N GLY A 209 0.87 18.64 7.04
CA GLY A 209 0.26 18.10 5.81
C GLY A 209 0.90 16.79 5.36
N GLY A 210 0.42 16.25 4.23
CA GLY A 210 0.92 14.97 3.72
C GLY A 210 0.29 13.76 4.41
N ASP A 211 -0.89 13.93 5.00
CA ASP A 211 -1.61 12.89 5.72
C ASP A 211 -2.03 11.74 4.82
N THR A 212 -2.49 10.66 5.45
CA THR A 212 -3.03 9.51 4.72
C THR A 212 -4.47 9.29 5.16
N VAL A 213 -5.39 9.31 4.20
CA VAL A 213 -6.80 9.02 4.44
C VAL A 213 -7.03 7.54 4.17
N PHE A 214 -7.76 6.89 5.06
CA PHE A 214 -8.15 5.49 4.96
C PHE A 214 -9.67 5.38 4.92
N ALA A 215 -10.20 4.43 4.15
CA ALA A 215 -11.61 4.07 4.11
C ALA A 215 -11.78 2.60 4.52
N SER A 216 -12.77 2.30 5.35
CA SER A 216 -13.13 0.92 5.69
C SER A 216 -13.91 0.29 4.53
N ASN A 217 -13.28 -0.66 3.83
CA ASN A 217 -13.93 -1.39 2.75
C ASN A 217 -14.89 -2.47 3.29
N THR A 218 -14.73 -2.88 4.57
CA THR A 218 -15.71 -3.71 5.29
C THR A 218 -17.00 -2.94 5.52
N GLU A 219 -16.90 -1.72 6.07
CA GLU A 219 -18.08 -0.87 6.29
C GLU A 219 -18.72 -0.45 4.96
N ALA A 220 -17.90 -0.19 3.93
CA ALA A 220 -18.39 0.08 2.59
C ALA A 220 -19.26 -1.09 2.08
N TYR A 221 -18.84 -2.34 2.29
CA TYR A 221 -19.63 -3.52 1.95
C TYR A 221 -20.93 -3.61 2.78
N GLU A 222 -20.85 -3.45 4.10
CA GLU A 222 -22.02 -3.56 4.99
C GLU A 222 -23.14 -2.56 4.66
N ARG A 223 -22.77 -1.39 4.14
CA ARG A 223 -23.70 -0.31 3.77
C ARG A 223 -24.39 -0.51 2.42
N LEU A 224 -23.91 -1.44 1.60
CA LEU A 224 -24.62 -1.82 0.38
C LEU A 224 -25.94 -2.51 0.75
N SER A 225 -27.00 -2.21 -0.01
CA SER A 225 -28.28 -2.88 0.18
C SER A 225 -28.12 -4.39 0.03
N PRO A 226 -28.91 -5.22 0.75
CA PRO A 226 -28.86 -6.67 0.59
C PRO A 226 -28.97 -7.12 -0.88
N LEU A 227 -29.82 -6.45 -1.66
CA LEU A 227 -29.97 -6.71 -3.10
C LEU A 227 -28.69 -6.46 -3.90
N LEU A 228 -27.97 -5.37 -3.61
CA LEU A 228 -26.70 -5.11 -4.28
C LEU A 228 -25.62 -6.10 -3.83
N ARG A 229 -25.58 -6.46 -2.54
CA ARG A 229 -24.64 -7.47 -2.05
C ARG A 229 -24.83 -8.81 -2.76
N GLU A 230 -26.07 -9.30 -2.84
CA GLU A 230 -26.41 -10.53 -3.57
C GLU A 230 -25.99 -10.49 -5.05
N ARG A 231 -26.14 -9.32 -5.71
CA ARG A 231 -25.76 -9.16 -7.12
C ARG A 231 -24.26 -9.07 -7.36
N LEU A 232 -23.47 -8.75 -6.34
CA LEU A 232 -22.01 -8.66 -6.41
C LEU A 232 -21.32 -9.98 -6.03
N GLU A 233 -22.00 -10.87 -5.31
CA GLU A 233 -21.50 -12.21 -5.01
C GLU A 233 -21.20 -12.99 -6.31
N GLY A 234 -20.09 -13.74 -6.33
CA GLY A 234 -19.58 -14.44 -7.50
C GLY A 234 -18.89 -13.57 -8.56
N LEU A 235 -19.04 -12.24 -8.53
CA LEU A 235 -18.35 -11.37 -9.50
C LEU A 235 -16.87 -11.24 -9.15
N LYS A 236 -16.04 -11.30 -10.19
CA LYS A 236 -14.60 -11.08 -10.10
C LYS A 236 -14.17 -9.88 -10.94
N ALA A 237 -13.11 -9.21 -10.52
CA ALA A 237 -12.52 -8.12 -11.26
C ALA A 237 -11.04 -8.37 -11.54
N VAL A 238 -10.56 -7.85 -12.67
CA VAL A 238 -9.15 -7.90 -13.05
C VAL A 238 -8.42 -6.72 -12.41
N HIS A 239 -7.36 -7.02 -11.68
CA HIS A 239 -6.44 -6.08 -11.08
C HIS A 239 -5.11 -6.10 -11.83
N SER A 240 -4.61 -4.94 -12.25
CA SER A 240 -3.49 -4.83 -13.18
C SER A 240 -2.37 -3.92 -12.67
N GLY A 241 -1.13 -4.41 -12.71
CA GLY A 241 0.07 -3.64 -12.42
C GLY A 241 0.61 -2.84 -13.61
N VAL A 242 0.01 -2.98 -14.80
CA VAL A 242 0.54 -2.45 -16.07
C VAL A 242 0.66 -0.94 -16.06
N ASP A 243 -0.34 -0.21 -15.58
CA ASP A 243 -0.29 1.26 -15.54
C ASP A 243 0.78 1.78 -14.57
N GLN A 244 1.02 1.07 -13.46
CA GLN A 244 2.09 1.41 -12.53
C GLN A 244 3.47 1.20 -13.17
N ALA A 245 3.65 0.09 -13.88
CA ALA A 245 4.89 -0.21 -14.59
C ALA A 245 5.13 0.78 -15.75
N ASN A 246 4.10 1.07 -16.55
CA ASN A 246 4.14 2.08 -17.61
C ASN A 246 4.47 3.47 -17.09
N LEU A 247 3.91 3.86 -15.94
CA LEU A 247 4.23 5.13 -15.32
C LEU A 247 5.70 5.20 -14.91
N ALA A 248 6.25 4.12 -14.35
CA ALA A 248 7.66 4.04 -14.00
C ALA A 248 8.54 4.16 -15.25
N VAL A 249 8.22 3.45 -16.33
CA VAL A 249 8.90 3.54 -17.62
C VAL A 249 8.85 4.95 -18.19
N PHE A 250 7.67 5.57 -18.23
CA PHE A 250 7.47 6.94 -18.72
C PHE A 250 8.31 7.96 -17.94
N LYS A 251 8.49 7.72 -16.63
CA LYS A 251 9.34 8.54 -15.74
C LYS A 251 10.84 8.19 -15.82
N LYS A 252 11.24 7.32 -16.75
CA LYS A 252 12.62 6.78 -16.85
C LYS A 252 13.10 6.12 -15.56
N GLY A 253 12.16 5.62 -14.75
CA GLY A 253 12.41 4.84 -13.56
C GLY A 253 12.80 3.40 -13.89
N VAL A 254 12.84 2.55 -12.86
CA VAL A 254 13.20 1.14 -13.01
C VAL A 254 11.97 0.28 -12.80
N VAL A 255 11.79 -0.72 -13.67
CA VAL A 255 10.83 -1.81 -13.47
C VAL A 255 11.65 -3.08 -13.18
N LYS A 256 11.61 -3.51 -11.92
CA LYS A 256 12.35 -4.65 -11.39
C LYS A 256 11.59 -5.97 -11.57
N ARG A 257 10.26 -5.95 -11.66
CA ARG A 257 9.42 -7.13 -11.91
C ARG A 257 8.42 -6.82 -13.01
N HIS A 258 8.22 -7.78 -13.91
CA HIS A 258 7.23 -7.66 -14.98
C HIS A 258 5.83 -7.43 -14.40
N PRO A 259 5.00 -6.52 -14.95
CA PRO A 259 3.63 -6.39 -14.48
C PRO A 259 2.83 -7.67 -14.70
N VAL A 260 1.92 -7.92 -13.77
CA VAL A 260 0.98 -9.04 -13.80
C VAL A 260 -0.46 -8.51 -13.79
N GLU A 261 -1.37 -9.35 -14.27
CA GLU A 261 -2.81 -9.19 -14.05
C GLU A 261 -3.34 -10.41 -13.29
N ASN A 262 -4.11 -10.15 -12.25
CA ASN A 262 -4.78 -11.20 -11.49
C ASN A 262 -6.26 -10.86 -11.32
N THR A 263 -7.06 -11.90 -11.28
CA THR A 263 -8.50 -11.80 -11.10
C THR A 263 -8.84 -12.12 -9.65
N HIS A 264 -9.51 -11.18 -8.98
CA HIS A 264 -9.91 -11.30 -7.57
C HIS A 264 -11.42 -11.10 -7.42
N PRO A 265 -12.05 -11.73 -6.43
CA PRO A 265 -13.47 -11.49 -6.14
C PRO A 265 -13.70 -10.03 -5.75
N ILE A 266 -14.80 -9.44 -6.24
CA ILE A 266 -15.22 -8.08 -5.86
C ILE A 266 -15.69 -8.04 -4.41
N ILE A 267 -16.23 -9.16 -3.91
CA ILE A 267 -16.55 -9.39 -2.51
C ILE A 267 -15.61 -10.48 -2.00
N ARG A 268 -14.56 -10.07 -1.31
CA ARG A 268 -13.63 -11.01 -0.68
C ARG A 268 -14.03 -11.30 0.76
N THR A 269 -13.57 -12.44 1.27
CA THR A 269 -13.62 -12.80 2.68
C THR A 269 -12.20 -12.85 3.25
N THR A 270 -11.95 -12.19 4.39
CA THR A 270 -10.65 -12.26 5.10
C THR A 270 -10.51 -13.59 5.85
N PRO A 271 -9.31 -14.02 6.28
CA PRO A 271 -9.14 -15.24 7.07
C PRO A 271 -9.97 -15.28 8.36
N LEU A 272 -10.34 -14.12 8.90
CA LEU A 272 -11.22 -13.98 10.06
C LEU A 272 -12.73 -13.97 9.72
N GLY A 273 -13.08 -14.11 8.45
CA GLY A 273 -14.47 -14.19 7.96
C GLY A 273 -15.14 -12.84 7.66
N GLN A 274 -14.40 -11.73 7.65
CA GLN A 274 -14.98 -10.43 7.30
C GLN A 274 -15.19 -10.34 5.78
N LYS A 275 -16.40 -9.96 5.34
CA LYS A 275 -16.66 -9.64 3.94
C LYS A 275 -16.24 -8.20 3.63
N VAL A 276 -15.57 -8.01 2.49
CA VAL A 276 -14.96 -6.72 2.11
C VAL A 276 -15.22 -6.42 0.64
N LEU A 277 -15.59 -5.17 0.34
CA LEU A 277 -15.63 -4.67 -1.04
C LEU A 277 -14.19 -4.48 -1.56
N TYR A 278 -13.76 -5.32 -2.50
CA TYR A 278 -12.38 -5.39 -2.98
C TYR A 278 -12.21 -4.89 -4.40
N VAL A 279 -12.54 -3.62 -4.60
CA VAL A 279 -12.26 -2.88 -5.83
C VAL A 279 -11.56 -1.58 -5.49
N ASN A 280 -10.70 -1.10 -6.39
CA ASN A 280 -10.03 0.17 -6.19
C ASN A 280 -9.62 0.86 -7.49
N ASN A 281 -9.45 2.18 -7.42
CA ASN A 281 -9.11 3.01 -8.57
C ASN A 281 -7.67 2.75 -9.04
N GLY A 282 -6.76 2.40 -8.13
CA GLY A 282 -5.35 2.15 -8.47
C GLY A 282 -5.18 1.01 -9.47
N PHE A 283 -5.86 -0.11 -9.27
CA PHE A 283 -5.51 -1.37 -9.93
C PHE A 283 -6.68 -2.12 -10.56
N THR A 284 -7.93 -1.92 -10.15
CA THR A 284 -9.08 -2.59 -10.79
C THR A 284 -9.30 -2.03 -12.20
N ARG A 285 -9.53 -2.89 -13.19
CA ARG A 285 -9.67 -2.50 -14.61
C ARG A 285 -11.01 -2.85 -15.23
N ARG A 286 -11.52 -4.05 -14.96
CA ARG A 286 -12.78 -4.56 -15.53
C ARG A 286 -13.34 -5.66 -14.64
N ILE A 287 -14.64 -5.87 -14.72
CA ILE A 287 -15.37 -6.98 -14.10
C ILE A 287 -15.48 -8.09 -15.15
N GLU A 288 -15.08 -9.30 -14.79
CA GLU A 288 -15.15 -10.44 -15.71
C GLU A 288 -16.60 -10.80 -16.04
N GLY A 289 -16.83 -11.21 -17.29
CA GLY A 289 -18.15 -11.60 -17.78
C GLY A 289 -19.09 -10.45 -18.12
N LEU A 290 -18.79 -9.20 -17.71
CA LEU A 290 -19.56 -8.02 -18.09
C LEU A 290 -19.00 -7.35 -19.35
N LYS A 291 -19.86 -6.65 -20.09
CA LYS A 291 -19.44 -5.78 -21.19
C LYS A 291 -18.70 -4.55 -20.66
N GLU A 292 -17.98 -3.84 -21.54
CA GLU A 292 -17.18 -2.68 -21.16
C GLU A 292 -18.02 -1.59 -20.48
N GLU A 293 -19.16 -1.21 -21.05
CA GLU A 293 -20.04 -0.18 -20.51
C GLU A 293 -20.67 -0.60 -19.17
N GLU A 294 -21.09 -1.87 -19.08
CA GLU A 294 -21.66 -2.46 -17.86
C GLU A 294 -20.64 -2.46 -16.71
N SER A 295 -19.43 -2.95 -16.99
CA SER A 295 -18.31 -2.94 -16.05
C SER A 295 -17.94 -1.53 -15.63
N ALA A 296 -17.87 -0.58 -16.57
CA ALA A 296 -17.49 0.79 -16.28
C ALA A 296 -18.50 1.48 -15.36
N VAL A 297 -19.80 1.32 -15.62
CA VAL A 297 -20.87 1.88 -14.79
C VAL A 297 -20.84 1.27 -13.38
N LEU A 298 -20.75 -0.05 -13.27
CA LEU A 298 -20.75 -0.72 -11.97
C LEU A 298 -19.49 -0.39 -11.15
N LEU A 299 -18.29 -0.45 -11.75
CA LEU A 299 -17.07 -0.06 -11.07
C LEU A 299 -17.13 1.40 -10.63
N LYS A 300 -17.61 2.31 -11.47
CA LYS A 300 -17.76 3.72 -11.09
C LYS A 300 -18.64 3.87 -9.84
N PHE A 301 -19.79 3.19 -9.79
CA PHE A 301 -20.66 3.23 -8.62
C PHE A 301 -19.94 2.76 -7.35
N LEU A 302 -19.26 1.62 -7.40
CA LEU A 302 -18.56 1.04 -6.25
C LEU A 302 -17.39 1.91 -5.78
N LEU A 303 -16.63 2.48 -6.71
CA LEU A 303 -15.52 3.38 -6.41
C LEU A 303 -16.01 4.71 -5.83
N ASP A 304 -17.07 5.29 -6.39
CA ASP A 304 -17.71 6.51 -5.87
C ASP A 304 -18.24 6.28 -4.44
N HIS A 305 -18.80 5.10 -4.14
CA HIS A 305 -19.29 4.73 -2.82
C HIS A 305 -18.17 4.80 -1.77
N VAL A 306 -17.01 4.20 -2.06
CA VAL A 306 -15.84 4.27 -1.17
C VAL A 306 -15.31 5.70 -1.06
N TRP A 307 -15.15 6.40 -2.19
CA TRP A 307 -14.61 7.77 -2.22
C TRP A 307 -15.47 8.73 -1.38
N LYS A 308 -16.79 8.71 -1.57
CA LYS A 308 -17.73 9.66 -0.95
C LYS A 308 -18.10 9.27 0.49
N GLY A 309 -17.64 8.11 0.96
CA GLY A 309 -17.93 7.55 2.27
C GLY A 309 -17.19 8.18 3.45
N TYR A 310 -17.25 9.51 3.59
CA TYR A 310 -16.54 10.24 4.65
C TYR A 310 -16.87 9.76 6.07
N ASP A 311 -18.05 9.17 6.26
CA ASP A 311 -18.55 8.62 7.52
C ASP A 311 -18.06 7.19 7.84
N PHE A 312 -17.22 6.62 6.96
CA PHE A 312 -16.44 5.41 7.22
C PHE A 312 -14.98 5.57 6.81
N GLN A 313 -14.50 6.81 6.83
CA GLN A 313 -13.11 7.19 6.59
C GLN A 313 -12.47 7.77 7.85
N ILE A 314 -11.14 7.67 7.93
CA ILE A 314 -10.32 8.39 8.90
C ILE A 314 -9.17 9.09 8.17
N ARG A 315 -8.63 10.13 8.80
CA ARG A 315 -7.38 10.76 8.38
C ARG A 315 -6.31 10.50 9.43
N ALA A 316 -5.25 9.78 9.04
CA ALA A 316 -4.11 9.53 9.90
C ALA A 316 -3.09 10.67 9.74
N HIS A 317 -2.91 11.42 10.83
CA HIS A 317 -1.98 12.55 10.89
C HIS A 317 -0.56 12.10 11.20
N TRP A 318 0.42 12.57 10.42
CA TRP A 318 1.83 12.24 10.65
C TRP A 318 2.45 13.13 11.72
N GLU A 319 3.08 12.50 12.71
CA GLU A 319 3.97 13.13 13.70
C GLU A 319 5.34 12.43 13.63
N PRO A 320 6.42 13.07 14.12
CA PRO A 320 7.70 12.40 14.25
C PRO A 320 7.56 11.07 15.00
N ASN A 321 8.26 10.03 14.53
CA ASN A 321 8.24 8.69 15.12
C ASN A 321 6.87 8.00 15.15
N THR A 322 5.92 8.43 14.30
CA THR A 322 4.68 7.69 14.07
C THR A 322 4.92 6.48 13.17
N VAL A 323 4.38 5.34 13.57
CA VAL A 323 4.21 4.15 12.72
C VAL A 323 2.73 3.88 12.54
N VAL A 324 2.26 3.89 11.29
CA VAL A 324 0.90 3.50 10.93
C VAL A 324 0.94 2.06 10.43
N LEU A 325 0.26 1.16 11.12
CA LEU A 325 -0.10 -0.16 10.60
C LEU A 325 -1.48 -0.11 9.98
N PHE A 326 -1.70 -0.88 8.92
CA PHE A 326 -3.05 -1.12 8.44
C PHE A 326 -3.18 -2.49 7.80
N ASP A 327 -4.36 -3.09 7.96
CA ASP A 327 -4.73 -4.30 7.25
C ASP A 327 -5.25 -3.92 5.85
N ASN A 328 -4.37 -4.07 4.87
CA ASN A 328 -4.59 -3.75 3.46
C ASN A 328 -5.68 -4.61 2.79
N ARG A 329 -6.16 -5.66 3.47
CA ARG A 329 -7.28 -6.48 2.99
C ARG A 329 -8.63 -5.84 3.28
N VAL A 330 -8.73 -5.04 4.34
CA VAL A 330 -9.99 -4.44 4.82
C VAL A 330 -10.11 -2.94 4.59
N VAL A 331 -9.01 -2.26 4.25
CA VAL A 331 -9.01 -0.81 3.97
C VAL A 331 -8.54 -0.48 2.56
N SER A 332 -8.97 0.67 2.06
CA SER A 332 -8.29 1.39 1.00
C SER A 332 -7.75 2.71 1.53
N HIS A 333 -6.75 3.28 0.90
CA HIS A 333 -6.14 4.53 1.35
C HIS A 333 -5.72 5.44 0.21
N SER A 334 -5.56 6.72 0.53
CA SER A 334 -5.09 7.75 -0.39
C SER A 334 -4.09 8.65 0.32
N ALA A 335 -2.98 8.95 -0.35
CA ALA A 335 -2.10 10.04 0.05
C ALA A 335 -2.83 11.38 -0.17
N ILE A 336 -2.64 12.31 0.76
CA ILE A 336 -3.09 13.70 0.62
C ILE A 336 -1.85 14.55 0.33
N LEU A 337 -1.92 15.38 -0.72
CA LEU A 337 -0.88 16.36 -1.02
C LEU A 337 -1.41 17.75 -0.73
N ASP A 338 -1.34 18.14 0.54
CA ASP A 338 -1.81 19.44 1.03
C ASP A 338 -0.72 20.21 1.79
N PHE A 339 0.55 19.86 1.54
CA PHE A 339 1.68 20.61 2.05
C PHE A 339 1.91 21.86 1.18
N ASP A 340 1.86 23.03 1.82
CA ASP A 340 2.20 24.33 1.22
C ASP A 340 3.70 24.63 1.42
N THR A 341 4.53 23.74 0.89
CA THR A 341 6.00 23.80 1.04
C THR A 341 6.68 22.94 -0.03
N THR A 342 7.95 23.24 -0.28
CA THR A 342 8.83 22.42 -1.12
C THR A 342 9.55 21.32 -0.34
N ASP A 343 9.30 21.19 0.97
CA ASP A 343 9.89 20.15 1.82
C ASP A 343 9.67 18.76 1.21
N GLN A 344 10.66 17.89 1.37
CA GLN A 344 10.52 16.49 1.00
C GLN A 344 9.80 15.73 2.10
N ARG A 345 8.99 14.75 1.72
CA ARG A 345 8.39 13.78 2.63
C ARG A 345 8.92 12.41 2.27
N LEU A 346 9.48 11.71 3.26
CA LEU A 346 10.01 10.36 3.10
C LEU A 346 9.30 9.43 4.08
N ILE A 347 8.50 8.53 3.53
CA ILE A 347 7.86 7.45 4.29
C ILE A 347 8.39 6.13 3.78
N ILE A 348 8.79 5.26 4.70
CA ILE A 348 9.07 3.88 4.36
C ILE A 348 7.82 3.04 4.51
N ARG A 349 7.69 2.02 3.66
CA ARG A 349 6.67 1.00 3.71
C ARG A 349 7.32 -0.36 3.70
N ALA A 350 7.06 -1.17 4.72
CA ALA A 350 7.31 -2.60 4.68
C ALA A 350 5.97 -3.33 4.79
N ALA A 351 5.77 -4.36 3.99
CA ALA A 351 4.48 -5.05 3.95
C ALA A 351 4.64 -6.55 3.82
N ALA A 352 3.86 -7.29 4.60
CA ALA A 352 3.78 -8.75 4.54
C ALA A 352 2.75 -9.16 3.48
N ARG A 353 3.09 -10.12 2.63
CA ARG A 353 2.12 -10.74 1.71
C ARG A 353 1.14 -11.59 2.51
N GLY A 354 -0.13 -11.47 2.13
CA GLY A 354 -1.23 -12.24 2.69
C GLY A 354 -1.61 -13.43 1.82
N GLU A 355 -2.71 -14.04 2.21
CA GLU A 355 -3.43 -14.99 1.39
C GLU A 355 -3.90 -14.36 0.07
N ARG A 356 -4.05 -15.21 -0.96
CA ARG A 356 -4.79 -14.84 -2.16
C ARG A 356 -6.23 -14.46 -1.79
N PRO A 357 -6.80 -13.36 -2.33
CA PRO A 357 -8.19 -13.00 -2.10
C PRO A 357 -9.14 -14.10 -2.57
N VAL A 358 -10.04 -14.51 -1.68
CA VAL A 358 -11.08 -15.52 -1.95
C VAL A 358 -12.43 -15.02 -1.50
N GLU A 359 -13.50 -15.51 -2.13
CA GLU A 359 -14.88 -15.20 -1.70
C GLU A 359 -15.32 -16.14 -0.57
N ASP A 360 -14.97 -17.43 -0.66
CA ASP A 360 -15.28 -18.47 0.31
C ASP A 360 -14.00 -18.94 1.03
N LEU A 361 -14.06 -19.06 2.35
CA LEU A 361 -12.95 -19.53 3.19
C LEU A 361 -12.49 -20.94 2.84
N LYS A 362 -13.35 -21.78 2.25
CA LYS A 362 -12.94 -23.11 1.80
C LYS A 362 -11.90 -23.06 0.67
N ASP A 363 -11.78 -21.92 -0.01
CA ASP A 363 -10.85 -21.70 -1.11
C ASP A 363 -9.55 -21.02 -0.65
N LEU A 364 -9.45 -20.67 0.63
CA LEU A 364 -8.23 -20.15 1.24
C LEU A 364 -7.07 -21.12 0.99
N ASN A 365 -5.92 -20.57 0.62
CA ASN A 365 -4.71 -21.32 0.27
C ASN A 365 -4.88 -22.34 -0.88
N LYS A 366 -5.94 -22.24 -1.70
CA LYS A 366 -5.98 -22.92 -3.00
C LYS A 366 -5.25 -22.08 -4.05
N LYS A 367 -4.35 -22.74 -4.77
CA LYS A 367 -3.62 -22.16 -5.89
C LYS A 367 -4.58 -21.70 -6.99
N ASP A 368 -4.24 -20.57 -7.60
CA ASP A 368 -4.87 -20.03 -8.81
C ASP A 368 -3.75 -19.63 -9.79
N GLU A 369 -4.10 -19.26 -11.01
CA GLU A 369 -3.14 -18.90 -12.04
C GLU A 369 -2.75 -17.42 -11.93
N ASN A 370 -1.45 -17.14 -11.79
CA ASN A 370 -0.91 -15.80 -11.98
C ASN A 370 -0.66 -15.57 -13.47
N ASN A 371 -1.18 -14.47 -14.02
CA ASN A 371 -0.97 -14.13 -15.41
C ASN A 371 0.05 -13.02 -15.55
N VAL A 372 1.20 -13.37 -16.13
CA VAL A 372 2.17 -12.36 -16.60
C VAL A 372 1.58 -11.67 -17.83
N TYR A 373 1.45 -10.35 -17.75
CA TYR A 373 0.79 -9.59 -18.80
C TYR A 373 1.78 -9.14 -19.86
N HIS A 374 1.69 -9.66 -21.09
CA HIS A 374 2.52 -9.26 -22.24
C HIS A 374 1.73 -8.45 -23.28
N GLY A 375 0.62 -7.85 -22.89
CA GLY A 375 -0.25 -7.12 -23.82
C GLY A 375 0.40 -5.82 -24.36
N PRO A 376 -0.09 -5.32 -25.51
CA PRO A 376 0.50 -4.17 -26.19
C PRO A 376 0.42 -2.86 -25.39
N GLU A 377 -0.29 -2.82 -24.27
CA GLU A 377 -0.35 -1.67 -23.38
C GLU A 377 0.92 -1.52 -22.55
N TYR A 378 1.68 -2.58 -22.29
CA TYR A 378 2.93 -2.48 -21.54
C TYR A 378 4.04 -1.85 -22.41
N LEU A 379 4.70 -0.81 -21.89
CA LEU A 379 5.71 -0.01 -22.59
C LEU A 379 7.12 -0.60 -22.47
N GLY A 380 7.40 -1.39 -21.42
CA GLY A 380 8.74 -1.94 -21.16
C GLY A 380 9.27 -2.74 -22.36
N ASP A 381 8.52 -3.76 -22.76
CA ASP A 381 8.88 -4.65 -23.89
C ASP A 381 8.99 -3.89 -25.22
N ARG A 382 8.16 -2.85 -25.40
CA ARG A 382 8.19 -2.00 -26.60
C ARG A 382 9.44 -1.11 -26.65
N LEU A 383 9.94 -0.62 -25.52
CA LEU A 383 11.15 0.20 -25.51
C LEU A 383 12.42 -0.64 -25.60
N GLU A 384 12.48 -1.80 -24.92
CA GLU A 384 13.62 -2.71 -25.02
C GLU A 384 13.79 -3.27 -26.45
N SER A 385 12.68 -3.52 -27.16
CA SER A 385 12.71 -3.91 -28.58
C SER A 385 13.02 -2.77 -29.56
N LEU A 386 12.91 -1.51 -29.13
CA LEU A 386 13.18 -0.34 -29.99
C LEU A 386 14.63 0.17 -29.91
N ALA A 387 15.47 -0.37 -29.01
CA ALA A 387 16.90 -0.08 -28.87
C ALA A 387 17.29 1.36 -29.30
N ILE A 388 16.83 2.36 -28.55
CA ILE A 388 17.28 3.75 -28.65
C ILE A 388 18.23 4.04 -27.50
#